data_AF-O05965-F1
#
_entry.id   AF-O05965-F1
#
_cell.length_a   1.000
_cell.length_b   1.000
_cell.length_c   1.000
_cell.angle_alpha   90.00
_cell.angle_beta   90.00
_cell.angle_gamma   90.00
#
_symmetry.space_group_name_H-M   'P 1'
#
loop_
_entity.id
_entity.type
_entity.pdbx_description
1 polymer ?
#
loop_
_entity_poly.entity_id
_entity_poly.type
_entity_poly.pdbx_seq_one_letter_code
_entity_poly.pdbx_strand_id
1 'polypeptide(L)'
;MSPQIIELLIFAIIAFYIINKLITTLGSTSEEEQIKNKSYFGEPVIKDVTYSTVKDHKKVERNVSRTQDIKVFKDIIVENNINAVVDGIEQIHKRLYSFDPVKFINNAKTAFQMIIEAAYKKDVKELSELIDKRYLEEFEKIIPSYGDFFDSSALSAKYSEIYMFGNNIFIKLLFQGKNVVDKIEDLQEEWTFTRNANTKEVDWFLSNIERV
;
A
#
# COMPACT_ATOMS: atom_id res chain seq x y z
N MET A 1 31.45 23.14 32.75
CA MET A 1 30.23 22.54 32.16
C MET A 1 30.48 21.05 32.00
N SER A 2 29.56 20.18 32.44
CA SER A 2 29.74 18.74 32.27
C SER A 2 29.65 18.38 30.77
N PRO A 3 30.43 17.42 30.28
CA PRO A 3 30.36 16.97 28.88
C PRO A 3 28.94 16.64 28.42
N GLN A 4 28.12 16.11 29.32
CA GLN A 4 26.70 15.78 29.10
C GLN A 4 25.84 17.00 28.74
N ILE A 5 26.10 18.17 29.32
CA ILE A 5 25.34 19.40 29.00
C ILE A 5 25.66 19.86 27.57
N ILE A 6 26.91 19.67 27.12
CA ILE A 6 27.35 20.04 25.77
C ILE A 6 26.70 19.11 24.74
N GLU A 7 26.68 17.80 24.97
CA GLU A 7 25.99 16.84 24.10
C GLU A 7 24.49 17.12 24.00
N LEU A 8 23.83 17.36 25.13
CA LEU A 8 22.40 17.72 25.16
C LEU A 8 22.13 18.98 24.33
N LEU A 9 22.98 20.00 24.43
CA LEU A 9 22.84 21.25 23.70
C LEU A 9 23.05 21.05 22.19
N ILE A 10 24.01 20.21 21.79
CA ILE A 10 24.22 19.84 20.38
C ILE A 10 23.00 19.10 19.84
N PHE A 11 22.47 18.11 20.55
CA PHE A 11 21.25 17.40 20.13
C PHE A 11 20.04 18.34 20.02
N ALA A 12 19.89 19.30 20.94
CA ALA A 12 18.82 20.28 20.89
C ALA A 12 18.91 21.19 19.65
N ILE A 13 20.11 21.64 19.29
CA ILE A 13 20.33 22.46 18.09
C ILE A 13 20.01 21.67 16.81
N ILE A 14 20.47 20.41 16.74
CA ILE A 14 20.20 19.53 15.59
C ILE A 14 18.70 19.26 15.47
N ALA A 15 18.02 18.93 16.57
CA ALA A 15 16.58 18.69 16.59
C ALA A 15 15.79 19.92 16.12
N PHE A 16 16.14 21.11 16.60
CA PHE A 16 15.52 22.36 16.16
C PHE A 16 15.71 22.60 14.66
N TYR A 17 16.92 22.36 14.14
CA TYR A 17 17.20 22.47 12.71
C TYR A 17 16.35 21.50 11.87
N ILE A 18 16.21 20.24 12.31
CA ILE A 18 15.39 19.23 11.62
C ILE A 18 13.91 19.63 11.62
N ILE A 19 13.35 20.03 12.77
CA ILE A 19 11.93 20.46 12.87
C ILE A 19 11.66 21.64 11.94
N ASN A 20 12.53 22.65 11.94
CA ASN A 20 12.34 23.84 11.12
C ASN A 20 12.46 23.52 9.62
N LYS A 21 13.37 22.60 9.25
CA LYS A 21 13.51 22.10 7.89
C LYS A 21 12.26 21.31 7.46
N LEU A 22 11.73 20.45 8.32
CA LEU A 22 10.50 19.69 8.06
C LEU A 22 9.31 20.63 7.80
N ILE A 23 9.08 21.63 8.66
CA ILE A 23 8.01 22.62 8.46
C ILE A 23 8.16 23.35 7.11
N THR A 24 9.40 23.72 6.75
CA THR A 24 9.68 24.40 5.48
C THR A 24 9.48 23.50 4.27
N THR A 25 9.85 22.21 4.36
CA THR A 25 9.73 21.25 3.24
C THR A 25 8.34 20.67 3.06
N LEU A 26 7.60 20.42 4.14
CA LEU A 26 6.23 19.91 4.05
C LEU A 26 5.25 21.00 3.59
N GLY A 27 5.61 22.27 3.81
CA GLY A 27 4.69 23.38 3.62
C GLY A 27 3.57 23.35 4.68
N SER A 28 3.14 24.53 5.12
CA SER A 28 1.93 24.62 5.91
C SER A 28 0.73 24.34 4.99
N THR A 29 0.05 23.22 5.19
CA THR A 29 -1.31 23.07 4.67
C THR A 29 -2.17 24.06 5.44
N SER A 30 -2.48 25.19 4.81
CA SER A 30 -3.54 26.07 5.29
C SER A 30 -4.84 25.26 5.31
N GLU A 31 -5.36 24.96 6.49
CA GLU A 31 -6.68 24.34 6.66
C GLU A 31 -7.84 25.32 6.31
N GLU A 32 -7.54 26.48 5.71
CA GLU A 32 -8.52 27.55 5.48
C GLU A 32 -9.14 27.58 4.08
N GLU A 33 -8.92 26.56 3.23
CA GLU A 33 -9.40 26.54 1.84
C GLU A 33 -10.54 25.55 1.52
N GLN A 34 -11.13 24.86 2.51
CA GLN A 34 -12.24 23.91 2.24
C GLN A 34 -13.65 24.51 2.17
N ILE A 35 -13.83 25.84 2.13
CA ILE A 35 -15.18 26.42 1.99
C ILE A 35 -15.17 27.60 1.02
N LYS A 36 -15.16 27.33 -0.29
CA LYS A 36 -15.83 28.14 -1.33
C LYS A 36 -15.72 27.43 -2.68
N ASN A 37 -16.79 26.73 -3.06
CA ASN A 37 -17.07 26.38 -4.45
C ASN A 37 -17.18 27.68 -5.27
N LYS A 38 -16.08 28.11 -5.88
CA LYS A 38 -16.06 29.09 -6.96
C LYS A 38 -15.18 28.56 -8.07
N SER A 39 -15.81 28.20 -9.17
CA SER A 39 -15.17 27.81 -10.41
C SER A 39 -14.07 28.81 -10.78
N TYR A 40 -12.84 28.32 -10.95
CA TYR A 40 -11.66 29.10 -11.30
C TYR A 40 -11.63 29.50 -12.79
N PHE A 41 -12.43 28.82 -13.61
CA PHE A 41 -12.71 29.18 -14.99
C PHE A 41 -14.11 29.80 -15.03
N GLY A 42 -14.22 31.07 -15.42
CA GLY A 42 -15.45 31.87 -15.44
C GLY A 42 -16.53 31.39 -16.40
N GLU A 43 -16.88 30.10 -16.37
CA GLU A 43 -17.95 29.53 -17.17
C GLU A 43 -19.33 29.85 -16.57
N PRO A 44 -20.28 30.32 -17.41
CA PRO A 44 -21.65 30.52 -16.99
C PRO A 44 -22.27 29.17 -16.60
N VAL A 45 -22.97 29.15 -15.48
CA VAL A 45 -23.78 28.02 -15.01
C VAL A 45 -24.73 27.59 -16.13
N ILE A 46 -24.41 26.50 -16.83
CA ILE A 46 -25.30 25.91 -17.82
C ILE A 46 -26.46 25.28 -17.04
N LYS A 47 -27.64 25.92 -17.12
CA LYS A 47 -28.91 25.28 -16.77
C LYS A 47 -29.13 24.17 -17.77
N ASP A 48 -29.15 22.93 -17.30
CA ASP A 48 -29.60 21.79 -18.09
C ASP A 48 -31.06 22.02 -18.51
N VAL A 49 -31.28 22.07 -19.83
CA VAL A 49 -32.56 22.32 -20.49
C VAL A 49 -33.11 21.05 -21.17
N THR A 50 -32.57 19.88 -20.85
CA THR A 50 -33.17 18.62 -21.33
C THR A 50 -34.34 18.20 -20.44
N TYR A 51 -35.55 18.29 -20.99
CA TYR A 51 -36.83 17.89 -20.39
C TYR A 51 -36.92 16.36 -20.15
N SER A 52 -36.13 15.83 -19.21
CA SER A 52 -36.32 14.50 -18.64
C SER A 52 -37.07 14.61 -17.31
N THR A 53 -38.38 14.87 -17.40
CA THR A 53 -39.28 14.89 -16.24
C THR A 53 -39.74 13.48 -15.88
N VAL A 54 -38.90 12.71 -15.17
CA VAL A 54 -39.33 11.49 -14.48
C VAL A 54 -38.64 11.34 -13.12
N LYS A 55 -39.40 11.64 -12.07
CA LYS A 55 -39.36 11.06 -10.72
C LYS A 55 -38.04 11.09 -9.94
N ASP A 56 -38.06 11.90 -8.88
CA ASP A 56 -37.63 11.50 -7.53
C ASP A 56 -36.20 10.92 -7.43
N HIS A 57 -35.20 11.75 -7.69
CA HIS A 57 -33.86 11.47 -7.18
C HIS A 57 -33.78 11.96 -5.73
N LYS A 58 -34.36 11.16 -4.82
CA LYS A 58 -33.81 10.99 -3.47
C LYS A 58 -32.28 11.04 -3.60
N LYS A 59 -31.63 11.86 -2.78
CA LYS A 59 -30.21 11.74 -2.47
C LYS A 59 -29.86 10.26 -2.36
N VAL A 60 -29.35 9.67 -3.43
CA VAL A 60 -28.58 8.44 -3.33
C VAL A 60 -27.19 8.93 -3.02
N GLU A 61 -27.03 9.44 -1.80
CA GLU A 61 -25.86 9.07 -1.02
C GLU A 61 -25.84 7.54 -1.12
N ARG A 62 -25.07 7.01 -2.06
CA ARG A 62 -24.53 5.67 -1.88
C ARG A 62 -23.60 5.84 -0.67
N ASN A 63 -24.19 5.85 0.52
CA ASN A 63 -23.66 5.12 1.65
C ASN A 63 -23.48 3.70 1.12
N VAL A 64 -22.38 3.48 0.39
CA VAL A 64 -21.81 2.16 0.23
C VAL A 64 -21.64 1.73 1.68
N SER A 65 -22.43 0.72 2.04
CA SER A 65 -22.63 0.25 3.39
C SER A 65 -21.28 0.02 4.09
N ARG A 66 -20.73 1.05 4.73
CA ARG A 66 -19.50 0.95 5.55
C ARG A 66 -19.60 -0.14 6.62
N THR A 67 -20.82 -0.60 6.92
CA THR A 67 -21.11 -1.64 7.90
C THR A 67 -21.36 -3.04 7.33
N GLN A 68 -21.48 -3.23 6.00
CA GLN A 68 -21.80 -4.56 5.45
C GLN A 68 -20.58 -5.38 4.99
N ASP A 69 -19.44 -4.78 4.66
CA ASP A 69 -18.27 -5.53 4.15
C ASP A 69 -17.14 -5.76 5.17
N ILE A 70 -17.13 -5.10 6.33
CA ILE A 70 -16.04 -5.27 7.32
C ILE A 70 -15.93 -6.73 7.81
N LYS A 71 -17.06 -7.46 7.89
CA LYS A 71 -17.04 -8.88 8.29
C LYS A 71 -16.31 -9.76 7.28
N VAL A 72 -16.41 -9.46 5.99
CA VAL A 72 -15.71 -10.19 4.92
C VAL A 72 -14.20 -9.93 5.02
N PHE A 73 -13.82 -8.74 5.46
CA PHE A 73 -12.43 -8.34 5.56
C PHE A 73 -11.72 -8.76 6.85
N LYS A 74 -12.46 -9.13 7.90
CA LYS A 74 -11.87 -9.39 9.23
C LYS A 74 -10.78 -10.47 9.21
N ASP A 75 -10.93 -11.50 8.37
CA ASP A 75 -9.97 -12.62 8.32
C ASP A 75 -8.76 -12.34 7.41
N ILE A 76 -8.84 -11.30 6.56
CA ILE A 76 -7.78 -10.95 5.61
C ILE A 76 -7.03 -9.66 5.97
N ILE A 77 -7.34 -9.01 7.09
CA ILE A 77 -6.67 -7.79 7.56
C ILE A 77 -6.06 -8.04 8.95
N VAL A 78 -4.89 -7.47 9.22
CA VAL A 78 -4.30 -7.42 10.57
C VAL A 78 -5.22 -6.60 11.48
N GLU A 79 -5.64 -7.18 12.61
CA GLU A 79 -6.75 -6.64 13.44
C GLU A 79 -6.58 -5.17 13.86
N ASN A 80 -5.35 -4.75 14.13
CA ASN A 80 -5.04 -3.38 14.57
C ASN A 80 -5.16 -2.34 13.43
N ASN A 81 -5.21 -2.77 12.17
CA ASN A 81 -5.14 -1.92 10.99
C ASN A 81 -6.43 -1.91 10.15
N ILE A 82 -7.53 -2.52 10.66
CA ILE A 82 -8.79 -2.70 9.92
C ILE A 82 -9.27 -1.40 9.28
N ASN A 83 -9.38 -0.31 10.05
CA ASN A 83 -9.91 0.94 9.53
C ASN A 83 -9.03 1.54 8.42
N ALA A 84 -7.72 1.61 8.64
CA ALA A 84 -6.78 2.18 7.69
C ALA A 84 -6.74 1.37 6.38
N VAL A 85 -6.75 0.03 6.48
CA VAL A 85 -6.76 -0.84 5.31
C VAL A 85 -8.09 -0.74 4.56
N VAL A 86 -9.23 -0.71 5.23
CA VAL A 86 -10.55 -0.54 4.59
C VAL A 86 -10.61 0.81 3.85
N ASP A 87 -10.15 1.89 4.47
CA ASP A 87 -10.04 3.20 3.82
C ASP A 87 -9.10 3.16 2.60
N GLY A 88 -8.00 2.42 2.68
CA GLY A 88 -7.08 2.19 1.56
C GLY A 88 -7.72 1.40 0.41
N ILE A 89 -8.48 0.34 0.71
CA ILE A 89 -9.25 -0.42 -0.28
C ILE A 89 -10.26 0.50 -0.98
N GLU A 90 -11.00 1.32 -0.22
CA GLU A 90 -11.94 2.29 -0.80
C GLU A 90 -11.23 3.29 -1.73
N GLN A 91 -10.02 3.75 -1.38
CA GLN A 91 -9.22 4.64 -2.21
C GLN A 91 -8.74 3.96 -3.50
N ILE A 92 -8.30 2.70 -3.42
CA ILE A 92 -7.91 1.92 -4.59
C ILE A 92 -9.11 1.72 -5.52
N HIS A 93 -10.28 1.33 -4.99
CA HIS A 93 -11.49 1.12 -5.79
C HIS A 93 -11.91 2.34 -6.60
N LYS A 94 -11.64 3.56 -6.10
CA LYS A 94 -11.91 4.82 -6.84
C LYS A 94 -11.02 4.99 -8.08
N ARG A 95 -9.83 4.38 -8.11
CA ARG A 95 -8.89 4.47 -9.25
C ARG A 95 -8.87 3.19 -10.10
N LEU A 96 -9.03 2.05 -9.46
CA LEU A 96 -9.01 0.72 -10.04
C LEU A 96 -10.31 0.00 -9.68
N TYR A 97 -11.37 0.26 -10.45
CA TYR A 97 -12.70 -0.31 -10.20
C TYR A 97 -12.71 -1.86 -10.21
N SER A 98 -11.77 -2.48 -10.92
CA SER A 98 -11.60 -3.94 -11.00
C SER A 98 -10.75 -4.54 -9.88
N PHE A 99 -10.29 -3.75 -8.91
CA PHE A 99 -9.56 -4.28 -7.76
C PHE A 99 -10.49 -5.16 -6.90
N ASP A 100 -9.98 -6.33 -6.52
CA ASP A 100 -10.66 -7.27 -5.65
C ASP A 100 -9.65 -7.69 -4.57
N PRO A 101 -9.88 -7.33 -3.28
CA PRO A 101 -8.93 -7.61 -2.21
C PRO A 101 -8.66 -9.11 -1.98
N VAL A 102 -9.67 -9.96 -2.14
CA VAL A 102 -9.53 -11.41 -1.93
C VAL A 102 -8.71 -12.01 -3.07
N LYS A 103 -9.02 -11.61 -4.31
CA LYS A 103 -8.25 -12.04 -5.48
C LYS A 103 -6.80 -11.56 -5.41
N PHE A 104 -6.57 -10.35 -4.94
CA PHE A 104 -5.23 -9.79 -4.79
C PHE A 104 -4.38 -10.61 -3.83
N ILE A 105 -4.89 -10.97 -2.64
CA ILE A 105 -4.17 -11.83 -1.68
C ILE A 105 -3.79 -13.17 -2.32
N ASN A 106 -4.73 -13.82 -3.02
CA ASN A 106 -4.46 -15.10 -3.66
C ASN A 106 -3.35 -14.98 -4.72
N ASN A 107 -3.41 -13.93 -5.54
CA ASN A 107 -2.35 -13.65 -6.52
C ASN A 107 -1.02 -13.33 -5.85
N ALA A 108 -1.01 -12.64 -4.72
CA ALA A 108 0.20 -12.31 -3.98
C ALA A 108 0.87 -13.55 -3.38
N LYS A 109 0.09 -14.55 -2.92
CA LYS A 109 0.63 -15.85 -2.50
C LYS A 109 1.27 -16.61 -3.65
N THR A 110 0.65 -16.60 -4.83
CA THR A 110 1.25 -17.18 -6.04
C THR A 110 2.54 -16.45 -6.42
N ALA A 111 2.54 -15.11 -6.37
CA ALA A 111 3.72 -14.30 -6.64
C ALA A 111 4.85 -14.59 -5.63
N PHE A 112 4.54 -14.77 -4.35
CA PHE A 112 5.51 -15.21 -3.33
C PHE A 112 6.18 -16.51 -3.77
N GLN A 113 5.40 -17.54 -4.11
CA GLN A 113 5.94 -18.82 -4.57
C GLN A 113 6.84 -18.64 -5.81
N MET A 114 6.35 -17.94 -6.84
CA MET A 114 7.11 -17.70 -8.07
C MET A 114 8.44 -16.98 -7.80
N ILE A 115 8.43 -15.95 -6.95
CA ILE A 115 9.62 -15.19 -6.59
C ILE A 115 10.64 -16.07 -5.87
N ILE A 116 10.22 -16.87 -4.88
CA ILE A 116 11.14 -17.75 -4.15
C ILE A 116 11.69 -18.86 -5.06
N GLU A 117 10.86 -19.47 -5.90
CA GLU A 117 11.31 -20.49 -6.85
C GLU A 117 12.28 -19.92 -7.89
N ALA A 118 11.98 -18.75 -8.47
CA ALA A 118 12.85 -18.07 -9.42
C ALA A 118 14.19 -17.71 -8.76
N ALA A 119 14.17 -17.25 -7.50
CA ALA A 119 15.36 -16.96 -6.71
C ALA A 119 16.22 -18.22 -6.47
N TYR A 120 15.58 -19.34 -6.10
CA TYR A 120 16.27 -20.62 -5.91
C TYR A 120 16.90 -21.15 -7.20
N LYS A 121 16.18 -21.04 -8.32
CA LYS A 121 16.64 -21.43 -9.67
C LYS A 121 17.63 -20.44 -10.30
N LYS A 122 17.84 -19.28 -9.68
CA LYS A 122 18.63 -18.15 -10.21
C LYS A 122 18.10 -17.66 -11.57
N ASP A 123 16.79 -17.69 -11.77
CA ASP A 123 16.14 -17.16 -12.96
C ASP A 123 16.02 -15.63 -12.87
N VAL A 124 17.10 -14.95 -13.25
CA VAL A 124 17.19 -13.48 -13.25
C VAL A 124 16.11 -12.84 -14.11
N LYS A 125 15.69 -13.52 -15.19
CA LYS A 125 14.68 -12.98 -16.11
C LYS A 125 13.33 -12.94 -15.41
N GLU A 126 12.89 -14.06 -14.83
CA GLU A 126 11.62 -14.14 -14.10
C GLU A 126 11.60 -13.17 -12.90
N LEU A 127 12.70 -13.08 -12.14
CA LEU A 127 12.82 -12.11 -11.05
C LEU A 127 12.66 -10.65 -11.53
N SER A 128 13.23 -10.31 -12.68
CA SER A 128 13.12 -8.95 -13.24
C SER A 128 11.72 -8.56 -13.71
N GLU A 129 10.83 -9.54 -13.91
CA GLU A 129 9.43 -9.34 -14.26
C GLU A 129 8.53 -9.21 -13.02
N LEU A 130 8.94 -9.78 -11.88
CA LEU A 130 8.15 -9.83 -10.63
C LEU A 130 8.58 -8.78 -9.58
N ILE A 131 9.81 -8.28 -9.66
CA ILE A 131 10.42 -7.40 -8.65
C ILE A 131 10.69 -6.02 -9.25
N ASP A 132 10.45 -4.97 -8.47
CA ASP A 132 10.82 -3.61 -8.87
C ASP A 132 12.32 -3.54 -9.12
N LYS A 133 12.71 -3.03 -10.29
CA LYS A 133 14.11 -2.94 -10.71
C LYS A 133 15.01 -2.24 -9.68
N ARG A 134 14.47 -1.29 -8.92
CA ARG A 134 15.20 -0.54 -7.88
C ARG A 134 15.42 -1.37 -6.61
N TYR A 135 14.65 -2.44 -6.41
CA TYR A 135 14.71 -3.31 -5.25
C TYR A 135 15.47 -4.62 -5.52
N LEU A 136 15.72 -4.96 -6.78
CA LEU A 136 16.34 -6.23 -7.18
C LEU A 136 17.70 -6.47 -6.48
N GLU A 137 18.56 -5.44 -6.39
CA GLU A 137 19.86 -5.53 -5.70
C GLU A 137 19.73 -5.81 -4.20
N GLU A 138 18.72 -5.24 -3.54
CA GLU A 138 18.46 -5.52 -2.11
C GLU A 138 17.85 -6.91 -1.93
N PHE A 139 16.96 -7.32 -2.84
CA PHE A 139 16.38 -8.65 -2.83
C PHE A 139 17.45 -9.75 -2.96
N GLU A 140 18.44 -9.58 -3.85
CA GLU A 140 19.54 -10.54 -4.01
C GLU A 140 20.32 -10.83 -2.71
N LYS A 141 20.41 -9.85 -1.80
CA LYS A 141 21.09 -10.02 -0.51
C LYS A 141 20.31 -10.91 0.46
N ILE A 142 18.98 -10.96 0.35
CA ILE A 142 18.13 -11.75 1.24
C ILE A 142 17.82 -13.15 0.69
N ILE A 143 17.92 -13.38 -0.64
CA ILE A 143 17.66 -14.69 -1.29
C ILE A 143 18.29 -15.88 -0.54
N PRO A 144 19.56 -15.85 -0.10
CA PRO A 144 20.21 -17.01 0.52
C PRO A 144 19.52 -17.52 1.79
N SER A 145 18.67 -16.70 2.41
CA SER A 145 17.96 -17.00 3.66
C SER A 145 16.66 -17.78 3.49
N TYR A 146 16.10 -17.91 2.28
CA TYR A 146 14.86 -18.68 2.06
C TYR A 146 15.14 -20.17 1.82
N GLY A 147 16.07 -20.49 0.92
CA GLY A 147 16.26 -21.88 0.45
C GLY A 147 15.21 -22.28 -0.59
N ASP A 148 14.86 -23.57 -0.65
CA ASP A 148 13.83 -24.08 -1.57
C ASP A 148 12.41 -23.86 -1.01
N PHE A 149 11.40 -23.83 -1.88
CA PHE A 149 10.00 -23.66 -1.50
C PHE A 149 9.32 -25.03 -1.31
N PHE A 150 8.68 -25.26 -0.17
CA PHE A 150 8.07 -26.56 0.14
C PHE A 150 6.59 -26.65 -0.23
N ASP A 151 5.76 -25.82 0.39
CA ASP A 151 4.31 -25.93 0.29
C ASP A 151 3.63 -24.56 0.43
N SER A 152 2.87 -24.18 -0.60
CA SER A 152 2.08 -22.95 -0.62
C SER A 152 0.82 -23.03 0.25
N SER A 153 0.37 -24.22 0.63
CA SER A 153 -0.82 -24.41 1.46
C SER A 153 -0.63 -23.89 2.90
N ALA A 154 0.60 -23.92 3.40
CA ALA A 154 0.97 -23.40 4.72
C ALA A 154 1.11 -21.88 4.76
N LEU A 155 1.10 -21.20 3.60
CA LEU A 155 1.29 -19.76 3.50
C LEU A 155 -0.04 -19.02 3.67
N SER A 156 -0.14 -18.25 4.74
CA SER A 156 -1.20 -17.27 4.98
C SER A 156 -0.71 -15.86 4.65
N ALA A 157 -1.64 -14.97 4.30
CA ALA A 157 -1.35 -13.57 3.98
C ALA A 157 -2.49 -12.69 4.45
N LYS A 158 -2.17 -11.54 5.04
CA LYS A 158 -3.14 -10.52 5.49
C LYS A 158 -2.67 -9.14 5.09
N TYR A 159 -3.60 -8.26 4.75
CA TYR A 159 -3.30 -6.84 4.60
C TYR A 159 -2.82 -6.25 5.92
N SER A 160 -1.65 -5.63 5.91
CA SER A 160 -1.17 -4.84 7.03
C SER A 160 -1.32 -3.34 6.76
N GLU A 161 -1.08 -2.89 5.53
CA GLU A 161 -1.18 -1.47 5.18
C GLU A 161 -1.53 -1.27 3.71
N ILE A 162 -2.28 -0.20 3.42
CA ILE A 162 -2.52 0.26 2.05
C ILE A 162 -2.37 1.78 2.03
N TYR A 163 -1.50 2.27 1.15
CA TYR A 163 -1.28 3.70 1.00
C TYR A 163 -0.97 4.07 -0.44
N MET A 164 -1.07 5.35 -0.75
CA MET A 164 -0.91 5.86 -2.11
C MET A 164 -0.04 7.11 -2.09
N PHE A 165 0.91 7.19 -3.02
CA PHE A 165 1.76 8.37 -3.20
C PHE A 165 1.76 8.78 -4.67
N GLY A 166 1.15 9.93 -4.97
CA GLY A 166 0.89 10.35 -6.35
C GLY A 166 0.00 9.34 -7.07
N ASN A 167 0.52 8.74 -8.15
CA ASN A 167 -0.17 7.70 -8.91
C ASN A 167 0.25 6.28 -8.52
N ASN A 168 1.19 6.12 -7.58
CA ASN A 168 1.63 4.81 -7.13
C ASN A 168 0.76 4.32 -5.97
N ILE A 169 0.35 3.07 -6.05
CA ILE A 169 -0.39 2.34 -5.03
C ILE A 169 0.58 1.37 -4.38
N PHE A 170 0.60 1.34 -3.06
CA PHE A 170 1.41 0.43 -2.26
C PHE A 170 0.47 -0.42 -1.40
N ILE A 171 0.66 -1.73 -1.46
CA ILE A 171 -0.07 -2.70 -0.64
C ILE A 171 0.94 -3.52 0.13
N LYS A 172 0.90 -3.42 1.45
CA LYS A 172 1.72 -4.22 2.36
C LYS A 172 0.90 -5.42 2.86
N LEU A 173 1.45 -6.61 2.67
CA LEU A 173 0.89 -7.88 3.14
C LEU A 173 1.82 -8.53 4.16
N LEU A 174 1.28 -8.93 5.31
CA LEU A 174 1.93 -9.80 6.27
C LEU A 174 1.76 -11.25 5.81
N PHE A 175 2.86 -11.87 5.38
CA PHE A 175 2.95 -13.30 5.09
C PHE A 175 3.36 -14.06 6.34
N GLN A 176 2.62 -15.15 6.63
CA GLN A 176 2.87 -16.00 7.79
C GLN A 176 2.71 -17.48 7.43
N GLY A 177 3.61 -18.33 7.91
CA GLY A 177 3.50 -19.78 7.74
C GLY A 177 4.68 -20.55 8.31
N LYS A 178 4.46 -21.81 8.67
CA LYS A 178 5.53 -22.69 9.19
C LYS A 178 6.07 -23.60 8.10
N ASN A 179 7.39 -23.73 8.02
CA ASN A 179 8.08 -24.56 7.03
C ASN A 179 7.59 -24.30 5.59
N VAL A 180 7.38 -23.03 5.23
CA VAL A 180 7.02 -22.64 3.86
C VAL A 180 8.24 -22.77 2.94
N VAL A 181 9.43 -22.53 3.49
CA VAL A 181 10.72 -22.54 2.81
C VAL A 181 11.77 -23.25 3.67
N ASP A 182 12.77 -23.84 3.02
CA ASP A 182 13.79 -24.72 3.63
C ASP A 182 14.51 -24.13 4.85
N LYS A 183 14.83 -22.84 4.83
CA LYS A 183 15.69 -22.22 5.85
C LYS A 183 14.95 -21.38 6.88
N ILE A 184 13.62 -21.30 6.82
CA ILE A 184 12.81 -20.49 7.73
C ILE A 184 11.70 -21.36 8.33
N GLU A 185 11.89 -21.74 9.59
CA GLU A 185 10.93 -22.59 10.33
C GLU A 185 9.59 -21.86 10.55
N ASP A 186 9.63 -20.59 10.95
CA ASP A 186 8.46 -19.74 11.18
C ASP A 186 8.61 -18.46 10.36
N LEU A 187 7.99 -18.44 9.18
CA LEU A 187 8.02 -17.29 8.28
C LEU A 187 7.04 -16.24 8.81
N GLN A 188 7.56 -15.04 9.07
CA GLN A 188 6.76 -13.87 9.37
C GLN A 188 7.41 -12.62 8.75
N GLU A 189 6.89 -12.17 7.61
CA GLU A 189 7.47 -11.05 6.85
C GLU A 189 6.38 -10.20 6.24
N GLU A 190 6.59 -8.89 6.19
CA GLU A 190 5.74 -7.99 5.43
C GLU A 190 6.32 -7.70 4.05
N TRP A 191 5.55 -7.97 3.01
CA TRP A 191 5.94 -7.74 1.63
C TRP A 191 5.11 -6.60 1.06
N THR A 192 5.78 -5.63 0.44
CA THR A 192 5.13 -4.48 -0.20
C THR A 192 5.07 -4.66 -1.71
N PHE A 193 3.87 -4.66 -2.26
CA PHE A 193 3.61 -4.66 -3.70
C PHE A 193 3.24 -3.26 -4.18
N THR A 194 3.86 -2.84 -5.27
CA THR A 194 3.66 -1.52 -5.87
C THR A 194 3.11 -1.63 -7.28
N ARG A 195 2.20 -0.71 -7.62
CA ARG A 195 1.71 -0.52 -8.99
C ARG A 195 1.47 0.95 -9.28
N ASN A 196 1.69 1.36 -10.53
CA ASN A 196 1.25 2.67 -11.01
C ASN A 196 -0.21 2.60 -11.51
N ALA A 197 -1.08 3.44 -10.97
CA ALA A 197 -2.50 3.48 -11.32
C ALA A 197 -2.77 3.97 -12.75
N ASN A 198 -1.81 4.61 -13.41
CA ASN A 198 -1.95 5.16 -14.76
C ASN A 198 -1.44 4.22 -15.85
N THR A 199 -0.72 3.14 -15.50
CA THR A 199 -0.24 2.18 -16.50
C THR A 199 -1.37 1.25 -16.90
N LYS A 200 -1.49 1.01 -18.22
CA LYS A 200 -2.41 -0.01 -18.75
C LYS A 200 -1.94 -1.42 -18.41
N GLU A 201 -0.63 -1.60 -18.30
CA GLU A 201 0.00 -2.82 -17.79
C GLU A 201 -0.41 -3.01 -16.33
N VAL A 202 -0.91 -4.21 -16.02
CA VAL A 202 -1.62 -4.54 -14.77
C VAL A 202 -0.66 -5.04 -13.69
N ASP A 203 0.64 -4.83 -13.90
CA ASP A 203 1.64 -5.56 -13.17
C ASP A 203 1.92 -4.90 -11.82
N TRP A 204 1.86 -5.75 -10.78
CA TRP A 204 2.27 -5.43 -9.42
C TRP A 204 3.68 -5.95 -9.24
N PHE A 205 4.56 -5.12 -8.70
CA PHE A 205 5.95 -5.47 -8.46
C PHE A 205 6.24 -5.54 -6.96
N LEU A 206 7.02 -6.54 -6.54
CA LEU A 206 7.59 -6.55 -5.20
C LEU A 206 8.60 -5.41 -5.07
N SER A 207 8.38 -4.49 -4.13
CA SER A 207 9.23 -3.31 -3.95
C SER A 207 9.95 -3.25 -2.62
N ASN A 208 9.54 -4.04 -1.62
CA ASN A 208 10.17 -4.10 -0.32
C ASN A 208 9.75 -5.35 0.48
N ILE A 209 10.64 -5.84 1.33
CA ILE A 209 10.38 -6.87 2.35
C ILE A 209 10.90 -6.35 3.70
N GLU A 210 10.08 -6.49 4.73
CA GLU A 210 10.38 -6.18 6.13
C GLU A 210 10.17 -7.43 6.99
N ARG A 211 11.13 -7.75 7.86
CA ARG A 211 11.01 -8.88 8.80
C ARG A 211 10.43 -8.39 10.12
N VAL A 212 9.39 -9.07 10.61
CA VAL A 212 8.65 -8.69 11.83
C VAL A 212 9.03 -9.57 13.00
#